data_AF-A0A1V8RTJ9-F1
#
_entry.id   AF-A0A1V8RTJ9-F1
#
_cell.length_a   1.000
_cell.length_b   1.000
_cell.length_c   1.000
_cell.angle_alpha   90.00
_cell.angle_beta   90.00
_cell.angle_gamma   90.00
#
_symmetry.space_group_name_H-M   'P 1'
#
loop_
_entity.id
_entity.type
_entity.pdbx_description
1 polymer ?
#
loop_
_entity_poly.entity_id
_entity_poly.type
_entity_poly.pdbx_seq_one_letter_code
_entity_poly.pdbx_strand_id
1 'polypeptide(L)'
;MSVVPLKQKAQAETPRKTVERKLGEVYQPVNEREMAALVQQHERRKKAKPAPALKVSNEGKQEISFEHHDGTAAYTLLMEAMATSDADFAAGILAQIYNLSPQRGLPREADVNFARSIITGMEPRDQVETMLATQMAAIHMATITYARRVNMADNLPQLESYEKAMNRLARTFTAQIEALKRHRSKGEQRVYVERVDVREGGQAVVGNVSHGEGA
;
A
#
# COMPACT_ATOMS: atom_id res chain seq x y z
N MET A 1 -28.29 -45.93 42.10
CA MET A 1 -27.23 -45.04 41.58
C MET A 1 -27.27 -45.08 40.07
N SER A 2 -27.75 -44.02 39.41
CA SER A 2 -27.73 -43.89 37.94
C SER A 2 -26.84 -42.70 37.61
N VAL A 3 -25.69 -42.97 37.00
CA VAL A 3 -24.71 -41.95 36.61
C VAL A 3 -25.11 -41.48 35.22
N VAL A 4 -25.70 -40.29 35.14
CA VAL A 4 -26.02 -39.62 33.87
C VAL A 4 -24.69 -39.22 33.20
N PRO A 5 -24.39 -39.64 31.97
CA PRO A 5 -23.14 -39.26 31.32
C PRO A 5 -23.17 -37.77 30.97
N LEU A 6 -22.11 -37.05 31.35
CA LEU A 6 -21.87 -35.68 30.94
C LEU A 6 -21.87 -35.60 29.41
N LYS A 7 -22.80 -34.81 28.84
CA LYS A 7 -22.74 -34.39 27.44
C LYS A 7 -21.37 -33.78 27.20
N GLN A 8 -20.59 -34.39 26.30
CA GLN A 8 -19.36 -33.82 25.80
C GLN A 8 -19.66 -32.41 25.26
N LYS A 9 -19.04 -31.38 25.85
CA LYS A 9 -19.10 -30.02 25.29
C LYS A 9 -18.52 -30.09 23.87
N ALA A 10 -19.35 -29.80 22.87
CA ALA A 10 -18.88 -29.62 21.51
C ALA A 10 -17.71 -28.62 21.54
N GLN A 11 -16.54 -29.04 21.05
CA GLN A 11 -15.39 -28.15 20.94
C GLN A 11 -15.80 -26.95 20.10
N ALA A 12 -15.68 -25.75 20.66
CA ALA A 12 -15.97 -24.52 19.94
C ALA A 12 -15.14 -24.48 18.65
N GLU A 13 -15.83 -24.37 17.52
CA GLU A 13 -15.21 -24.34 16.20
C GLU A 13 -14.29 -23.13 16.09
N THR A 14 -13.06 -23.31 15.60
CA THR A 14 -12.11 -22.20 15.47
C THR A 14 -12.58 -21.22 14.39
N PRO A 15 -12.27 -19.91 14.50
CA PRO A 15 -12.67 -18.91 13.51
C PRO A 15 -12.28 -19.28 12.08
N ARG A 16 -11.15 -19.97 11.91
CA ARG A 16 -10.69 -20.51 10.62
C ARG A 16 -11.63 -21.58 10.06
N LYS A 17 -12.01 -22.57 10.87
CA LYS A 17 -12.95 -23.64 10.46
C LYS A 17 -14.31 -23.06 10.08
N THR A 18 -14.77 -22.02 10.79
CA THR A 18 -16.00 -21.31 10.44
C THR A 18 -15.91 -20.63 9.07
N VAL A 19 -14.78 -20.02 8.72
CA VAL A 19 -14.56 -19.40 7.41
C VAL A 19 -14.45 -20.45 6.31
N GLU A 20 -13.70 -21.53 6.53
CA GLU A 20 -13.59 -22.65 5.59
C GLU A 20 -14.95 -23.27 5.30
N ARG A 21 -15.80 -23.47 6.33
CA ARG A 21 -17.16 -23.97 6.15
C ARG A 21 -18.03 -23.02 5.32
N LYS A 22 -18.08 -21.74 5.68
CA LYS A 22 -18.84 -20.72 4.93
C LYS A 22 -18.37 -20.58 3.49
N LEU A 23 -17.06 -20.70 3.23
CA LEU A 23 -16.52 -20.70 1.87
C LEU A 23 -16.96 -21.95 1.11
N GLY A 24 -16.89 -23.13 1.73
CA GLY A 24 -17.36 -24.40 1.17
C GLY A 24 -18.85 -24.43 0.83
N GLU A 25 -19.67 -23.63 1.53
CA GLU A 25 -21.10 -23.45 1.22
C GLU A 25 -21.34 -22.64 -0.06
N VAL A 26 -20.42 -21.73 -0.43
CA VAL A 26 -20.56 -20.80 -1.58
C VAL A 26 -19.74 -21.26 -2.78
N TYR A 27 -18.64 -21.98 -2.55
CA TYR A 27 -17.68 -22.39 -3.57
C TYR A 27 -17.00 -23.70 -3.15
N GLN A 28 -16.89 -24.66 -4.08
CA GLN A 28 -16.13 -25.90 -3.86
C GLN A 28 -14.66 -25.68 -4.28
N PRO A 29 -13.70 -25.59 -3.35
CA PRO A 29 -12.29 -25.39 -3.70
C PRO A 29 -11.71 -26.63 -4.36
N VAL A 30 -10.84 -26.44 -5.35
CA VAL A 30 -10.23 -27.52 -6.13
C VAL A 30 -9.22 -28.31 -5.30
N ASN A 31 -8.57 -27.67 -4.31
CA ASN A 31 -7.62 -28.32 -3.41
C ASN A 31 -7.42 -27.55 -2.09
N GLU A 32 -6.68 -28.16 -1.15
CA GLU A 32 -6.36 -27.56 0.15
C GLU A 32 -5.57 -26.24 0.05
N ARG A 33 -4.70 -26.10 -0.96
CA ARG A 33 -3.90 -24.87 -1.16
C ARG A 33 -4.79 -23.70 -1.55
N GLU A 34 -5.77 -23.94 -2.40
CA GLU A 34 -6.76 -22.96 -2.80
C GLU A 34 -7.63 -22.55 -1.61
N MET A 35 -8.15 -23.50 -0.83
CA MET A 35 -8.91 -23.19 0.38
C MET A 35 -8.06 -22.34 1.36
N ALA A 36 -6.80 -22.71 1.57
CA ALA A 36 -5.90 -21.96 2.43
C ALA A 36 -5.68 -20.52 1.92
N ALA A 37 -5.55 -20.32 0.60
CA ALA A 37 -5.42 -19.00 -0.01
C ALA A 37 -6.69 -18.15 0.17
N LEU A 38 -7.88 -18.73 0.00
CA LEU A 38 -9.16 -18.05 0.21
C LEU A 38 -9.34 -17.61 1.66
N VAL A 39 -9.02 -18.49 2.62
CA VAL A 39 -9.03 -18.16 4.06
C VAL A 39 -8.04 -17.04 4.37
N GLN A 40 -6.80 -17.13 3.85
CA GLN A 40 -5.80 -16.09 4.06
C GLN A 40 -6.26 -14.75 3.51
N GLN A 41 -6.88 -14.75 2.32
CA GLN A 41 -7.41 -13.53 1.71
C GLN A 41 -8.57 -12.94 2.51
N HIS A 42 -9.45 -13.78 3.06
CA HIS A 42 -10.52 -13.33 3.95
C HIS A 42 -9.97 -12.65 5.21
N GLU A 43 -8.96 -13.24 5.83
CA GLU A 43 -8.32 -12.67 7.02
C GLU A 43 -7.56 -11.37 6.70
N ARG A 44 -6.97 -11.23 5.50
CA ARG A 44 -6.40 -9.96 5.04
C ARG A 44 -7.48 -8.89 4.89
N ARG A 45 -8.61 -9.22 4.26
CA ARG A 45 -9.74 -8.29 4.07
C ARG A 45 -10.34 -7.81 5.38
N LYS A 46 -10.41 -8.67 6.41
CA LYS A 46 -10.86 -8.26 7.75
C LYS A 46 -9.95 -7.25 8.44
N LYS A 47 -8.65 -7.31 8.17
CA LYS A 47 -7.64 -6.44 8.80
C LYS A 47 -7.47 -5.10 8.07
N ALA A 48 -7.72 -5.09 6.76
CA ALA A 48 -7.57 -3.90 5.94
C ALA A 48 -8.57 -2.80 6.36
N LYS A 49 -8.11 -1.54 6.33
CA LYS A 49 -9.03 -0.41 6.48
C LYS A 49 -10.07 -0.44 5.35
N PRO A 50 -11.37 -0.25 5.66
CA PRO A 50 -12.39 -0.17 4.63
C PRO A 50 -12.15 1.07 3.76
N ALA A 51 -12.05 0.86 2.45
CA ALA A 51 -11.96 1.93 1.46
C ALA A 51 -13.03 1.67 0.40
N PRO A 52 -14.19 2.36 0.46
CA PRO A 52 -15.30 2.15 -0.46
C PRO A 52 -14.88 2.32 -1.93
N ALA A 53 -15.51 1.54 -2.81
CA ALA A 53 -15.30 1.70 -4.24
C ALA A 53 -15.89 3.02 -4.74
N LEU A 54 -15.20 3.63 -5.69
CA LEU A 54 -15.61 4.88 -6.33
C LEU A 54 -16.39 4.54 -7.59
N LYS A 55 -17.49 5.26 -7.81
CA LYS A 55 -18.23 5.26 -9.07
C LYS A 55 -17.94 6.53 -9.83
N VAL A 56 -17.67 6.39 -11.13
CA VAL A 56 -17.33 7.53 -11.99
C VAL A 56 -18.46 7.74 -13.01
N SER A 57 -19.17 8.86 -12.89
CA SER A 57 -20.12 9.30 -13.93
C SER A 57 -19.49 10.38 -14.80
N ASN A 58 -19.66 10.20 -16.11
CA ASN A 58 -19.20 11.12 -17.14
C ASN A 58 -20.38 11.78 -17.89
N GLU A 59 -21.61 11.59 -17.42
CA GLU A 59 -22.83 12.09 -18.06
C GLU A 59 -23.06 13.58 -17.70
N GLY A 60 -22.48 14.48 -18.49
CA GLY A 60 -22.72 15.93 -18.44
C GLY A 60 -22.04 16.68 -17.29
N LYS A 61 -21.85 16.05 -16.13
CA LYS A 61 -20.96 16.52 -15.05
C LYS A 61 -20.06 15.36 -14.63
N GLN A 62 -18.77 15.67 -14.48
CA GLN A 62 -17.80 14.73 -13.94
C GLN A 62 -18.07 14.57 -12.45
N GLU A 63 -18.58 13.42 -12.03
CA GLU A 63 -18.97 13.16 -10.65
C GLU A 63 -18.36 11.86 -10.14
N ILE A 64 -17.72 11.95 -8.98
CA ILE A 64 -17.22 10.80 -8.22
C ILE A 64 -18.20 10.55 -7.09
N SER A 65 -18.81 9.37 -7.09
CA SER A 65 -19.67 8.89 -6.01
C SER A 65 -19.11 7.60 -5.42
N PHE A 66 -19.82 6.99 -4.46
CA PHE A 66 -19.40 5.77 -3.79
C PHE A 66 -20.35 4.62 -4.08
N GLU A 67 -19.81 3.41 -4.21
CA GLU A 67 -20.60 2.20 -4.14
C GLU A 67 -20.91 1.87 -2.67
N HIS A 68 -21.81 2.66 -2.09
CA HIS A 68 -22.27 2.51 -0.71
C HIS A 68 -23.69 3.08 -0.55
N HIS A 69 -24.49 2.52 0.36
CA HIS A 69 -25.86 2.97 0.60
C HIS A 69 -25.95 4.34 1.30
N ASP A 70 -24.88 4.72 2.00
CA ASP A 70 -24.73 6.01 2.69
C ASP A 70 -23.46 6.70 2.20
N GLY A 71 -23.61 7.79 1.44
CA GLY A 71 -22.49 8.54 0.87
C GLY A 71 -21.61 9.22 1.94
N THR A 72 -22.20 9.68 3.04
CA THR A 72 -21.47 10.32 4.13
C THR A 72 -20.59 9.31 4.85
N ALA A 73 -21.15 8.15 5.21
CA ALA A 73 -20.37 7.07 5.80
C ALA A 73 -19.22 6.64 4.87
N ALA A 74 -19.50 6.49 3.58
CA ALA A 74 -18.47 6.10 2.61
C ALA A 74 -17.32 7.12 2.52
N TYR A 75 -17.66 8.42 2.50
CA TYR A 75 -16.67 9.49 2.49
C TYR A 75 -15.84 9.49 3.78
N THR A 76 -16.45 9.28 4.95
CA THR A 76 -15.73 9.13 6.22
C THR A 76 -14.78 7.94 6.22
N LEU A 77 -15.20 6.78 5.71
CA LEU A 77 -14.32 5.60 5.60
C LEU A 77 -13.14 5.87 4.66
N LEU A 78 -13.36 6.61 3.56
CA LEU A 78 -12.29 7.03 2.67
C LEU A 78 -11.29 7.96 3.38
N MET A 79 -11.79 8.96 4.11
CA MET A 79 -10.95 9.89 4.88
C MET A 79 -10.09 9.15 5.92
N GLU A 80 -10.67 8.18 6.63
CA GLU A 80 -9.94 7.30 7.55
C GLU A 80 -8.86 6.46 6.85
N ALA A 81 -9.16 5.94 5.66
CA ALA A 81 -8.18 5.21 4.84
C ALA A 81 -7.08 6.11 4.27
N MET A 82 -7.33 7.42 4.15
CA MET A 82 -6.40 8.47 3.73
C MET A 82 -5.73 9.22 4.90
N ALA A 83 -5.94 8.77 6.14
CA ALA A 83 -5.39 9.39 7.35
C ALA A 83 -5.62 10.91 7.43
N THR A 84 -6.84 11.34 7.12
CA THR A 84 -7.25 12.74 7.18
C THR A 84 -8.59 12.87 7.91
N SER A 85 -8.78 13.97 8.63
CA SER A 85 -10.09 14.43 9.08
C SER A 85 -10.59 15.64 8.27
N ASP A 86 -9.77 16.12 7.34
CA ASP A 86 -10.05 17.27 6.48
C ASP A 86 -10.68 16.80 5.17
N ALA A 87 -11.92 17.26 4.94
CA ALA A 87 -12.71 16.94 3.76
C ALA A 87 -12.15 17.61 2.50
N ASP A 88 -11.60 18.82 2.59
CA ASP A 88 -11.03 19.52 1.42
C ASP A 88 -9.78 18.79 0.94
N PHE A 89 -8.96 18.29 1.87
CA PHE A 89 -7.82 17.44 1.54
C PHE A 89 -8.27 16.17 0.82
N ALA A 90 -9.27 15.45 1.35
CA ALA A 90 -9.76 14.22 0.72
C ALA A 90 -10.38 14.46 -0.66
N ALA A 91 -11.15 15.55 -0.82
CA ALA A 91 -11.68 15.98 -2.10
C ALA A 91 -10.56 16.31 -3.10
N GLY A 92 -9.51 16.99 -2.65
CA GLY A 92 -8.32 17.28 -3.45
C GLY A 92 -7.60 16.03 -3.93
N ILE A 93 -7.40 15.02 -3.07
CA ILE A 93 -6.80 13.75 -3.45
C ILE A 93 -7.68 13.00 -4.46
N LEU A 94 -9.01 12.95 -4.26
CA LEU A 94 -9.93 12.34 -5.23
C LEU A 94 -9.88 13.02 -6.60
N ALA A 95 -9.84 14.35 -6.63
CA ALA A 95 -9.70 15.12 -7.87
C ALA A 95 -8.37 14.82 -8.56
N GLN A 96 -7.27 14.72 -7.81
CA GLN A 96 -5.97 14.33 -8.37
C GLN A 96 -6.03 12.92 -8.97
N ILE A 97 -6.55 11.94 -8.23
CA ILE A 97 -6.69 10.55 -8.71
C ILE A 97 -7.53 10.48 -9.99
N TYR A 98 -8.66 11.19 -10.03
CA TYR A 98 -9.50 11.27 -11.22
C TYR A 98 -8.71 11.83 -12.42
N ASN A 99 -7.93 12.88 -12.20
CA ASN A 99 -7.10 13.50 -13.23
C ASN A 99 -5.84 12.69 -13.62
N LEU A 100 -5.53 11.56 -12.97
CA LEU A 100 -4.41 10.67 -13.34
C LEU A 100 -4.66 9.85 -14.62
N SER A 101 -5.84 10.00 -15.25
CA SER A 101 -6.22 9.29 -16.48
C SER A 101 -5.24 9.53 -17.64
N PRO A 102 -5.06 8.54 -18.55
CA PRO A 102 -4.19 8.67 -19.71
C PRO A 102 -4.48 9.90 -20.58
N GLN A 103 -3.44 10.37 -21.28
CA GLN A 103 -3.38 11.56 -22.14
C GLN A 103 -4.54 11.76 -23.16
N ARG A 104 -5.36 10.73 -23.42
CA ARG A 104 -6.49 10.78 -24.35
C ARG A 104 -7.66 9.97 -23.79
N GLY A 105 -8.68 10.66 -23.29
CA GLY A 105 -9.93 10.05 -22.85
C GLY A 105 -10.36 10.47 -21.44
N LEU A 106 -11.61 10.17 -21.12
CA LEU A 106 -12.12 10.34 -19.77
C LEU A 106 -11.55 9.25 -18.84
N PRO A 107 -11.35 9.56 -17.55
CA PRO A 107 -10.93 8.56 -16.57
C PRO A 107 -11.89 7.38 -16.56
N ARG A 108 -11.33 6.17 -16.65
CA ARG A 108 -12.10 4.95 -16.46
C ARG A 108 -12.23 4.70 -14.97
N GLU A 109 -13.41 4.26 -14.54
CA GLU A 109 -13.68 3.89 -13.15
C GLU A 109 -12.62 2.90 -12.60
N ALA A 110 -12.16 1.97 -13.44
CA ALA A 110 -11.10 1.02 -13.08
C ALA A 110 -9.76 1.71 -12.75
N ASP A 111 -9.37 2.77 -13.47
CA ASP A 111 -8.11 3.48 -13.26
C ASP A 111 -8.14 4.27 -11.95
N VAL A 112 -9.28 4.94 -11.68
CA VAL A 112 -9.52 5.70 -10.44
C VAL A 112 -9.52 4.76 -9.23
N ASN A 113 -10.22 3.63 -9.32
CA ASN A 113 -10.24 2.63 -8.26
C ASN A 113 -8.87 1.94 -8.07
N PHE A 114 -8.10 1.76 -9.13
CA PHE A 114 -6.74 1.22 -9.03
C PHE A 114 -5.82 2.16 -8.25
N ALA A 115 -5.80 3.45 -8.62
CA ALA A 115 -5.05 4.45 -7.87
C ALA A 115 -5.51 4.57 -6.40
N ARG A 116 -6.82 4.56 -6.14
CA ARG A 116 -7.37 4.50 -4.76
C ARG A 116 -6.82 3.28 -4.00
N SER A 117 -6.79 2.11 -4.64
CA SER A 117 -6.31 0.87 -4.01
C SER A 117 -4.82 0.88 -3.69
N ILE A 118 -3.99 1.52 -4.53
CA ILE A 118 -2.57 1.74 -4.22
C ILE A 118 -2.44 2.64 -2.99
N ILE A 119 -3.12 3.79 -3.01
CA ILE A 119 -3.01 4.81 -1.95
C ILE A 119 -3.45 4.23 -0.60
N THR A 120 -4.66 3.66 -0.56
CA THR A 120 -5.22 3.10 0.68
C THR A 120 -4.50 1.83 1.11
N GLY A 121 -4.00 1.03 0.16
CA GLY A 121 -3.21 -0.18 0.44
C GLY A 121 -1.82 0.11 1.02
N MET A 122 -1.30 1.34 0.88
CA MET A 122 -0.08 1.76 1.57
C MET A 122 -0.30 2.07 3.06
N GLU A 123 -1.56 2.10 3.51
CA GLU A 123 -1.96 2.39 4.89
C GLU A 123 -1.31 3.68 5.41
N PRO A 124 -1.58 4.84 4.79
CA PRO A 124 -1.00 6.10 5.22
C PRO A 124 -1.37 6.38 6.68
N ARG A 125 -0.44 7.01 7.41
CA ARG A 125 -0.57 7.35 8.83
C ARG A 125 -0.88 8.83 9.07
N ASP A 126 -0.66 9.66 8.06
CA ASP A 126 -0.92 11.10 8.06
C ASP A 126 -1.12 11.60 6.62
N GLN A 127 -1.47 12.89 6.48
CA GLN A 127 -1.69 13.52 5.18
C GLN A 127 -0.43 13.55 4.29
N VAL A 128 0.77 13.62 4.87
CA VAL A 128 2.04 13.62 4.10
C VAL A 128 2.26 12.25 3.46
N GLU A 129 2.03 11.17 4.21
CA GLU A 129 2.05 9.81 3.66
C GLU A 129 0.99 9.64 2.56
N THR A 130 -0.20 10.22 2.70
CA THR A 130 -1.24 10.18 1.65
C THR A 130 -0.83 10.93 0.39
N MET A 131 -0.23 12.11 0.52
CA MET A 131 0.33 12.84 -0.62
C MET A 131 1.43 12.02 -1.31
N LEU A 132 2.34 11.43 -0.54
CA LEU A 132 3.42 10.60 -1.07
C LEU A 132 2.88 9.35 -1.76
N ALA A 133 1.89 8.68 -1.16
CA ALA A 133 1.22 7.52 -1.74
C ALA A 133 0.50 7.86 -3.05
N THR A 134 -0.11 9.05 -3.12
CA THR A 134 -0.77 9.56 -4.34
C THR A 134 0.24 9.78 -5.46
N GLN A 135 1.39 10.40 -5.16
CA GLN A 135 2.49 10.54 -6.12
C GLN A 135 3.06 9.19 -6.56
N MET A 136 3.21 8.24 -5.63
CA MET A 136 3.70 6.90 -5.92
C MET A 136 2.75 6.11 -6.83
N ALA A 137 1.43 6.24 -6.63
CA ALA A 137 0.44 5.66 -7.53
C ALA A 137 0.57 6.23 -8.96
N ALA A 138 0.66 7.57 -9.07
CA ALA A 138 0.85 8.25 -10.35
C ALA A 138 2.13 7.80 -11.07
N ILE A 139 3.25 7.75 -10.34
CA ILE A 139 4.56 7.33 -10.87
C ILE A 139 4.50 5.87 -11.31
N HIS A 140 3.90 4.98 -10.53
CA HIS A 140 3.76 3.57 -10.90
C HIS A 140 2.96 3.40 -12.20
N MET A 141 1.80 4.06 -12.30
CA MET A 141 0.97 4.01 -13.51
C MET A 141 1.70 4.56 -14.74
N ALA A 142 2.43 5.66 -14.57
CA ALA A 142 3.28 6.22 -15.61
C ALA A 142 4.40 5.25 -16.02
N THR A 143 5.11 4.64 -15.06
CA THR A 143 6.16 3.65 -15.34
C THR A 143 5.63 2.48 -16.16
N ILE A 144 4.49 1.90 -15.81
CA ILE A 144 3.88 0.79 -16.58
C ILE A 144 3.44 1.26 -17.97
N THR A 145 2.94 2.49 -18.10
CA THR A 145 2.61 3.08 -19.41
C THR A 145 3.84 3.22 -20.29
N TYR A 146 4.95 3.72 -19.74
CA TYR A 146 6.20 3.87 -20.49
C TYR A 146 6.86 2.53 -20.80
N ALA A 147 6.76 1.52 -19.92
CA ALA A 147 7.19 0.16 -20.21
C ALA A 147 6.46 -0.43 -21.43
N ARG A 148 5.14 -0.22 -21.51
CA ARG A 148 4.37 -0.59 -22.70
C ARG A 148 4.85 0.15 -23.95
N ARG A 149 5.12 1.47 -23.85
CA ARG A 149 5.59 2.29 -24.97
C ARG A 149 6.98 1.86 -25.46
N VAL A 150 7.87 1.45 -24.57
CA VAL A 150 9.18 0.85 -24.91
C VAL A 150 8.97 -0.39 -25.80
N ASN A 151 8.06 -1.30 -25.42
CA ASN A 151 7.76 -2.50 -26.20
C ASN A 151 7.08 -2.23 -27.55
N MET A 152 6.52 -1.03 -27.74
CA MET A 152 5.82 -0.62 -28.97
C MET A 152 6.62 0.40 -29.80
N ALA A 153 7.87 0.69 -29.44
CA ALA A 153 8.64 1.71 -30.13
C ALA A 153 9.02 1.26 -31.55
N ASP A 154 8.68 2.07 -32.55
CA ASP A 154 8.93 1.75 -33.97
C ASP A 154 10.29 2.23 -34.48
N ASN A 155 10.99 3.04 -33.68
CA ASN A 155 12.31 3.59 -34.03
C ASN A 155 13.14 3.88 -32.78
N LEU A 156 14.46 3.99 -33.00
CA LEU A 156 15.44 4.18 -31.93
C LEU A 156 15.19 5.46 -31.11
N PRO A 157 14.90 6.65 -31.69
CA PRO A 157 14.63 7.85 -30.89
C PRO A 157 13.43 7.71 -29.94
N GLN A 158 12.35 7.05 -30.37
CA GLN A 158 11.22 6.77 -29.51
C GLN A 158 11.59 5.80 -28.38
N LEU A 159 12.29 4.71 -28.71
CA LEU A 159 12.75 3.72 -27.74
C LEU A 159 13.59 4.38 -26.65
N GLU A 160 14.60 5.17 -27.03
CA GLU A 160 15.48 5.87 -26.10
C GLU A 160 14.71 6.88 -25.22
N SER A 161 13.78 7.63 -25.80
CA SER A 161 12.96 8.60 -25.06
C SER A 161 12.07 7.92 -24.02
N TYR A 162 11.41 6.81 -24.39
CA TYR A 162 10.52 6.08 -23.49
C TYR A 162 11.29 5.33 -22.40
N GLU A 163 12.40 4.69 -22.76
CA GLU A 163 13.28 3.99 -21.82
C GLU A 163 13.82 4.96 -20.76
N LYS A 164 14.29 6.14 -21.19
CA LYS A 164 14.83 7.15 -20.29
C LYS A 164 13.78 7.69 -19.32
N ALA A 165 12.55 7.91 -19.79
CA ALA A 165 11.43 8.32 -18.94
C ALA A 165 11.06 7.22 -17.93
N MET A 166 10.93 5.97 -18.40
CA MET A 166 10.65 4.80 -17.55
C MET A 166 11.70 4.66 -16.44
N ASN A 167 12.99 4.71 -16.78
CA ASN A 167 14.08 4.58 -15.82
C ASN A 167 14.13 5.71 -14.80
N ARG A 168 13.78 6.94 -15.20
CA ARG A 168 13.69 8.07 -14.25
C ARG A 168 12.56 7.86 -13.25
N LEU A 169 11.37 7.50 -13.74
CA LEU A 169 10.20 7.24 -12.89
C LEU A 169 10.45 6.06 -11.93
N ALA A 170 11.04 4.96 -12.42
CA ALA A 170 11.40 3.82 -11.59
C ALA A 170 12.38 4.18 -10.47
N ARG A 171 13.42 4.98 -10.76
CA ARG A 171 14.35 5.47 -9.73
C ARG A 171 13.68 6.38 -8.72
N THR A 172 12.77 7.26 -9.16
CA THR A 172 11.98 8.11 -8.25
C THR A 172 11.11 7.25 -7.33
N PHE A 173 10.45 6.21 -7.86
CA PHE A 173 9.63 5.31 -7.04
C PHE A 173 10.44 4.67 -5.91
N THR A 174 11.64 4.16 -6.21
CA THR A 174 12.55 3.61 -5.18
C THR A 174 12.95 4.66 -4.15
N ALA A 175 13.24 5.89 -4.57
CA ALA A 175 13.57 6.98 -3.65
C ALA A 175 12.38 7.34 -2.74
N GLN A 176 11.15 7.30 -3.25
CA GLN A 176 9.93 7.53 -2.45
C GLN A 176 9.67 6.41 -1.44
N ILE A 177 9.97 5.15 -1.78
CA ILE A 177 9.92 4.04 -0.83
C ILE A 177 10.89 4.27 0.33
N GLU A 178 12.13 4.67 0.03
CA GLU A 178 13.12 4.99 1.07
C GLU A 178 12.71 6.21 1.91
N ALA A 179 12.15 7.25 1.28
CA ALA A 179 11.62 8.42 1.98
C ALA A 179 10.47 8.04 2.92
N LEU A 180 9.53 7.21 2.47
CA LEU A 180 8.42 6.72 3.29
C LEU A 180 8.93 5.87 4.47
N LYS A 181 9.88 4.97 4.22
CA LYS A 181 10.50 4.17 5.26
C LYS A 181 11.17 5.05 6.32
N ARG A 182 11.91 6.08 5.89
CA ARG A 182 12.54 7.06 6.78
C ARG A 182 11.52 7.89 7.56
N HIS A 183 10.45 8.35 6.91
CA HIS A 183 9.34 9.08 7.55
C HIS A 183 8.68 8.23 8.64
N ARG A 184 8.49 6.93 8.38
CA ARG A 184 7.90 5.97 9.34
C ARG A 184 8.84 5.56 10.46
N SER A 185 10.14 5.53 10.22
CA SER A 185 11.13 5.30 11.27
C SER A 185 11.30 6.60 12.05
N LYS A 186 10.63 6.71 13.20
CA LYS A 186 10.79 7.83 14.14
C LYS A 186 12.22 7.86 14.69
N GLY A 187 13.19 8.39 13.93
CA GLY A 187 14.53 8.75 14.38
C GLY A 187 15.23 7.74 15.31
N GLU A 188 14.99 6.43 15.19
CA GLU A 188 15.63 5.41 16.02
C GLU A 188 17.11 5.31 15.61
N GLN A 189 17.92 6.28 16.04
CA GLN A 189 19.36 6.08 16.13
C GLN A 189 19.58 5.10 17.28
N ARG A 190 19.56 3.80 16.94
CA ARG A 190 19.92 2.74 17.89
C ARG A 190 21.41 2.86 18.19
N VAL A 191 21.75 3.56 19.26
CA VAL A 191 23.10 3.60 19.82
C VAL A 191 23.31 2.31 20.59
N TYR A 192 24.12 1.39 20.04
CA TYR A 192 24.59 0.23 20.78
C TYR A 192 25.74 0.69 21.69
N VAL A 193 25.50 0.72 23.00
CA VAL A 193 26.55 0.99 23.98
C VAL A 193 27.20 -0.34 24.33
N GLU A 194 28.36 -0.60 23.72
CA GLU A 194 29.26 -1.66 24.15
C GLU A 194 30.25 -1.07 25.16
N ARG A 195 30.35 -1.67 26.34
CA ARG A 195 31.26 -1.21 27.39
C ARG A 195 32.65 -1.76 27.07
N VAL A 196 33.54 -0.89 26.59
CA VAL A 196 34.95 -1.24 26.34
C VAL A 196 35.74 -0.98 27.62
N ASP A 197 36.25 -2.04 28.26
CA ASP A 197 37.17 -1.92 29.39
C ASP A 197 38.59 -1.68 28.89
N VAL A 198 39.12 -0.49 29.18
CA VAL A 198 40.51 -0.14 28.92
C VAL A 198 41.34 -0.55 30.13
N ARG A 199 42.21 -1.56 29.96
CA ARG A 199 43.14 -2.02 31.01
C ARG A 199 44.31 -1.05 31.16
N GLU A 200 45.00 -1.14 32.29
CA GLU A 200 46.19 -0.33 32.58
C GLU A 200 47.22 -0.41 31.44
N GLY A 201 47.58 0.74 30.87
CA GLY A 201 48.45 0.87 29.70
C GLY A 201 47.75 0.95 28.33
N GLY A 202 46.43 0.75 28.25
CA GLY A 202 45.65 0.96 27.02
C GLY A 202 45.20 2.41 26.85
N GLN A 203 45.24 2.93 25.62
CA GLN A 203 44.63 4.22 25.26
C GLN A 203 43.57 3.99 24.18
N ALA A 204 42.36 4.48 24.42
CA ALA A 204 41.29 4.50 23.43
C ALA A 204 41.24 5.89 22.77
N VAL A 205 41.32 5.94 21.45
CA VAL A 205 41.16 7.17 20.67
C VAL A 205 39.73 7.26 20.18
N VAL A 206 39.03 8.36 20.49
CA VAL A 206 37.67 8.62 20.00
C VAL A 206 37.73 9.81 19.04
N GLY A 207 37.60 9.53 17.74
CA GLY A 207 37.64 10.55 16.68
C GLY A 207 38.15 10.01 15.34
N ASN A 208 38.16 10.85 14.30
CA ASN A 208 38.75 10.50 13.00
C ASN A 208 40.28 10.44 13.12
N VAL A 209 40.88 9.27 12.87
CA VAL A 209 42.34 9.10 12.87
C VAL A 209 42.86 9.17 11.44
N SER A 210 43.44 10.30 11.05
CA SER A 210 44.21 10.42 9.80
C SER A 210 45.65 10.00 10.06
N HIS A 211 46.09 8.91 9.43
CA HIS A 211 47.51 8.54 9.43
C HIS A 211 48.22 9.39 8.38
N GLY A 212 49.11 10.29 8.81
CA GLY A 212 50.03 10.95 7.90
C GLY A 212 51.09 9.95 7.45
N GLU A 213 51.19 9.70 6.15
CA GLU A 213 52.33 8.98 5.56
C GLU A 213 53.59 9.82 5.83
N GLY A 214 54.47 9.28 6.69
CA GLY A 214 55.77 9.84 7.00
C GLY A 214 56.77 9.52 5.89
N ALA A 215 57.60 10.52 5.57
CA ALA A 215 58.68 10.52 4.58
C ALA A 215 59.80 9.51 4.85
#